data_AF-A0A484IE92-F1
#
_entry.id   AF-A0A484IE92-F1
#
_cell.length_a   1.000
_cell.length_b   1.000
_cell.length_c   1.000
_cell.angle_alpha   90.00
_cell.angle_beta   90.00
_cell.angle_gamma   90.00
#
_symmetry.space_group_name_H-M   'P 1'
#
loop_
_entity.id
_entity.type
_entity.pdbx_description
1 polymer ?
#
loop_
_entity_poly.entity_id
_entity_poly.type
_entity_poly.pdbx_seq_one_letter_code
_entity_poly.pdbx_strand_id
1 'polypeptide(L)'
;MLVEGRDRGKTKYRDKCQIFYLIVKSCIGKSQTKNRLSYYSSYRRLNYYLADLVRLGLLRFDETQHRFLATPKGNEFVRKYDNIIEFVPSLKSDYEI
;
A
#
# COMPACT_ATOMS: atom_id res chain seq x y z
N MET A 1 13.28 30.95 8.26
CA MET A 1 13.72 29.58 7.89
C MET A 1 12.60 28.96 7.06
N LEU A 2 12.72 28.99 5.73
CA LEU A 2 11.73 28.40 4.84
C LEU A 2 11.97 26.89 4.85
N VAL A 3 10.97 26.12 5.29
CA VAL A 3 11.02 24.66 5.23
C VAL A 3 10.91 24.28 3.76
N GLU A 4 12.03 23.87 3.15
CA GLU A 4 12.02 23.30 1.81
C GLU A 4 11.07 22.10 1.78
N GLY A 5 9.97 22.24 1.03
CA GLY A 5 9.07 21.13 0.78
C GLY A 5 9.86 20.04 0.07
N ARG A 6 9.96 18.84 0.69
CA ARG A 6 10.58 17.67 0.04
C ARG A 6 10.01 17.51 -1.36
N ASP A 7 10.88 17.61 -2.36
CA ASP A 7 10.55 17.25 -3.73
C ASP A 7 10.05 15.80 -3.72
N ARG A 8 8.74 15.65 -3.94
CA ARG A 8 8.13 14.34 -4.14
C ARG A 8 8.41 14.01 -5.59
N GLY A 9 9.59 13.44 -5.85
CA GLY A 9 10.01 13.00 -7.18
C GLY A 9 8.84 12.38 -7.95
N LYS A 10 8.72 12.70 -9.24
CA LYS A 10 7.58 12.34 -10.10
C LYS A 10 7.06 10.96 -9.75
N THR A 11 5.85 10.91 -9.21
CA THR A 11 5.23 9.64 -8.79
C THR A 11 5.10 8.78 -10.05
N LYS A 12 5.89 7.70 -10.15
CA LYS A 12 5.72 6.69 -11.19
C LYS A 12 4.23 6.33 -11.27
N TYR A 13 3.68 6.24 -12.48
CA TYR A 13 2.29 5.82 -12.63
C TYR A 13 2.15 4.42 -12.05
N ARG A 14 1.21 4.25 -11.11
CA ARG A 14 0.91 2.96 -10.47
C ARG A 14 -0.55 2.64 -10.70
N ASP A 15 -0.82 1.43 -11.18
CA ASP A 15 -2.20 0.96 -11.31
C ASP A 15 -2.81 0.61 -9.94
N LYS A 16 -4.12 0.31 -9.94
CA LYS A 16 -4.86 0.03 -8.70
C LYS A 16 -4.34 -1.21 -7.96
N CYS A 17 -4.02 -2.28 -8.69
CA CYS A 17 -3.53 -3.54 -8.11
C CYS A 17 -2.15 -3.35 -7.50
N GLN A 18 -1.27 -2.61 -8.16
CA GLN A 18 0.03 -2.23 -7.62
C GLN A 18 -0.09 -1.42 -6.33
N ILE A 19 -0.99 -0.43 -6.29
CA ILE A 19 -1.23 0.35 -5.07
C ILE A 19 -1.78 -0.54 -3.94
N PHE A 20 -2.69 -1.46 -4.25
CA PHE A 20 -3.22 -2.43 -3.29
C PHE A 20 -2.11 -3.28 -2.70
N TYR A 21 -1.27 -3.85 -3.56
CA TYR A 21 -0.09 -4.63 -3.16
C TYR A 21 0.83 -3.84 -2.23
N LEU A 22 1.23 -2.64 -2.60
CA LEU A 22 2.15 -1.82 -1.78
C LEU A 22 1.56 -1.47 -0.41
N ILE A 23 0.28 -1.10 -0.37
CA ILE A 23 -0.41 -0.81 0.90
C ILE A 23 -0.44 -2.05 1.79
N VAL A 24 -0.91 -3.20 1.26
CA VAL A 24 -1.04 -4.43 2.06
C VAL A 24 0.33 -4.91 2.54
N LYS A 25 1.34 -4.92 1.66
CA LYS A 25 2.73 -5.31 2.00
C LYS A 25 3.28 -4.45 3.14
N SER A 26 3.03 -3.14 3.13
CA SER A 26 3.48 -2.24 4.20
C SER A 26 2.82 -2.49 5.57
N CYS A 27 1.68 -3.19 5.59
CA CYS A 27 0.91 -3.52 6.79
C CYS A 27 1.17 -4.94 7.31
N ILE A 28 2.07 -5.71 6.69
CA ILE A 28 2.46 -7.05 7.17
C ILE A 28 3.35 -6.91 8.40
N GLY A 29 3.01 -7.60 9.48
CA GLY A 29 3.78 -7.63 10.74
C GLY A 29 3.80 -6.30 11.52
N LYS A 30 3.35 -5.19 10.94
CA LYS A 30 3.31 -3.87 11.58
C LYS A 30 2.08 -3.09 11.17
N SER A 31 1.37 -2.54 12.14
CA SER A 31 0.20 -1.71 11.88
C SER A 31 0.61 -0.31 11.38
N GLN A 32 -0.09 0.20 10.37
CA GLN A 32 0.21 1.47 9.72
C GLN A 32 -0.92 2.48 9.94
N THR A 33 -0.56 3.74 10.13
CA THR A 33 -1.53 4.84 10.12
C THR A 33 -1.87 5.22 8.70
N LYS A 34 -3.09 5.73 8.49
CA LYS A 34 -3.51 6.30 7.20
C LYS A 34 -2.55 7.37 6.67
N ASN A 35 -2.06 8.24 7.56
CA ASN A 35 -1.11 9.28 7.18
C ASN A 35 0.17 8.70 6.60
N ARG A 36 0.68 7.59 7.14
CA ARG A 36 1.86 6.91 6.59
C ARG A 36 1.57 6.29 5.23
N LEU A 37 0.38 5.73 5.04
CA LEU A 37 -0.07 5.14 3.77
C LEU A 37 -0.37 6.18 2.67
N SER A 38 -0.49 7.47 3.02
CA SER A 38 -0.66 8.57 2.05
C SER A 38 0.53 8.77 1.11
N TYR A 39 1.65 8.10 1.37
CA TYR A 39 2.76 8.02 0.42
C TYR A 39 2.37 7.33 -0.89
N TYR A 40 1.41 6.40 -0.88
CA TYR A 40 1.07 5.59 -2.05
C TYR A 40 0.02 6.22 -2.97
N SER A 41 -0.78 7.18 -2.48
CA SER A 41 -1.81 7.84 -3.28
C SER A 41 -2.34 9.11 -2.60
N SER A 42 -3.04 9.95 -3.36
CA SER A 42 -3.74 11.11 -2.78
C SER A 42 -4.75 10.66 -1.71
N TYR A 43 -4.96 11.49 -0.68
CA TYR A 43 -5.86 11.16 0.43
C TYR A 43 -7.25 10.71 -0.02
N ARG A 44 -7.82 11.36 -1.05
CA ARG A 44 -9.11 10.97 -1.62
C ARG A 44 -9.08 9.55 -2.18
N ARG A 45 -8.10 9.20 -3.03
CA ARG A 45 -7.99 7.85 -3.62
C ARG A 45 -7.65 6.81 -2.56
N LEU A 46 -6.76 7.16 -1.62
CA LEU A 46 -6.38 6.29 -0.51
C LEU A 46 -7.60 5.87 0.32
N ASN A 47 -8.56 6.76 0.58
CA ASN A 47 -9.79 6.40 1.31
C ASN A 47 -10.55 5.27 0.61
N TYR A 48 -10.74 5.39 -0.70
CA TYR A 48 -11.41 4.35 -1.49
C TYR A 48 -10.63 3.04 -1.48
N TYR A 49 -9.30 3.12 -1.61
CA TYR A 49 -8.45 1.93 -1.58
C TYR A 49 -8.46 1.23 -0.23
N LEU A 50 -8.38 1.96 0.88
CA LEU A 50 -8.44 1.38 2.22
C LEU A 50 -9.81 0.75 2.49
N ALA A 51 -10.90 1.41 2.08
CA ALA A 51 -12.25 0.86 2.19
C ALA A 51 -12.39 -0.44 1.38
N ASP A 52 -11.90 -0.47 0.14
CA ASP A 52 -11.89 -1.67 -0.69
C ASP A 52 -11.06 -2.80 -0.06
N LEU A 53 -9.85 -2.49 0.42
CA LEU A 53 -8.95 -3.48 1.02
C LEU A 53 -9.53 -4.09 2.31
N VAL A 54 -10.23 -3.29 3.12
CA VAL A 54 -10.96 -3.78 4.30
C VAL A 54 -12.16 -4.62 3.88
N ARG A 55 -12.98 -4.13 2.92
CA ARG A 55 -14.14 -4.86 2.39
C ARG A 55 -13.75 -6.21 1.77
N LEU A 56 -12.61 -6.27 1.09
CA LEU A 56 -12.06 -7.51 0.51
C LEU A 56 -11.42 -8.44 1.55
N GLY A 57 -11.29 -7.99 2.80
CA GLY A 57 -10.68 -8.73 3.90
C GLY A 57 -9.16 -8.85 3.80
N LEU A 58 -8.49 -7.97 3.04
CA LEU A 58 -7.03 -7.94 2.90
C LEU A 58 -6.37 -7.12 4.02
N LEU A 59 -7.08 -6.11 4.53
CA LEU A 59 -6.72 -5.35 5.71
C LEU A 59 -7.81 -5.49 6.78
N ARG A 60 -7.41 -5.35 8.04
CA ARG A 60 -8.30 -5.01 9.14
C ARG A 60 -7.98 -3.59 9.62
N PHE A 61 -9.02 -2.86 10.02
CA PHE A 61 -8.87 -1.56 10.67
C PHE A 61 -9.09 -1.74 12.18
N ASP A 62 -8.11 -1.28 12.96
CA ASP A 62 -8.20 -1.15 14.41
C ASP A 62 -8.79 0.24 14.70
N GLU A 63 -10.04 0.28 15.14
CA GLU A 63 -10.75 1.52 15.43
C GLU A 63 -10.18 2.26 16.64
N THR A 64 -9.71 1.52 17.65
CA THR A 64 -9.13 2.09 18.88
C THR A 64 -7.82 2.80 18.60
N GLN A 65 -6.96 2.20 17.77
CA GLN A 65 -5.64 2.76 17.44
C GLN A 65 -5.64 3.61 16.16
N HIS A 66 -6.73 3.58 15.39
CA HIS A 66 -6.83 4.12 14.04
C HIS A 66 -5.73 3.64 13.09
N ARG A 67 -5.49 2.32 13.07
CA ARG A 67 -4.42 1.69 12.29
C ARG A 67 -4.92 0.54 11.43
N PHE A 68 -4.19 0.30 10.34
CA PHE A 68 -4.44 -0.81 9.42
C PHE A 68 -3.41 -1.90 9.63
N LEU A 69 -3.85 -3.16 9.60
CA LEU A 69 -2.97 -4.33 9.64
C LEU A 69 -3.37 -5.31 8.54
N ALA A 70 -2.38 -5.97 7.93
CA ALA A 70 -2.66 -7.07 7.01
C ALA A 70 -3.34 -8.24 7.74
N THR A 71 -4.33 -8.84 7.08
CA THR A 71 -4.94 -10.09 7.52
C THR A 71 -4.14 -11.28 6.98
N PRO A 72 -4.42 -12.53 7.41
CA PRO A 72 -3.84 -13.71 6.76
C PRO A 72 -4.10 -13.76 5.24
N LYS A 73 -5.31 -13.34 4.80
CA LYS A 73 -5.66 -13.23 3.38
C LYS A 73 -4.84 -12.14 2.68
N GLY A 74 -4.57 -11.02 3.35
CA GLY A 74 -3.67 -9.98 2.87
C GLY A 74 -2.23 -10.47 2.67
N ASN A 75 -1.72 -11.26 3.62
CA ASN A 75 -0.39 -11.87 3.51
C ASN A 75 -0.31 -12.82 2.32
N GLU A 76 -1.33 -13.66 2.10
CA GLU A 76 -1.39 -14.56 0.95
C GLU A 76 -1.47 -13.80 -0.38
N PHE A 77 -2.25 -12.72 -0.43
CA PHE A 77 -2.32 -11.84 -1.59
C PHE A 77 -0.94 -11.28 -1.95
N VAL A 78 -0.20 -10.75 -0.97
CA VAL A 78 1.16 -10.24 -1.17
C VAL A 78 2.11 -11.34 -1.66
N ARG A 79 2.08 -12.53 -1.05
CA ARG A 79 2.90 -13.67 -1.49
C ARG A 79 2.64 -14.06 -2.94
N LYS A 80 1.36 -14.14 -3.35
CA LYS A 80 0.98 -14.44 -4.74
C LYS A 80 1.47 -13.35 -5.70
N TYR A 81 1.35 -12.09 -5.30
CA TYR A 81 1.77 -10.95 -6.11
C TYR A 81 3.31 -10.87 -6.23
N ASP A 82 4.04 -11.14 -5.15
CA ASP A 82 5.51 -11.25 -5.17
C ASP A 82 5.96 -12.30 -6.19
N ASN A 83 5.34 -13.48 -6.19
CA ASN A 83 5.62 -14.51 -7.20
C ASN A 83 5.38 -14.00 -8.63
N ILE A 84 4.27 -13.30 -8.89
CA ILE A 84 3.99 -12.74 -10.23
C ILE A 84 5.09 -11.75 -10.65
N ILE A 85 5.50 -10.85 -9.77
CA ILE A 85 6.57 -9.87 -10.06
C ILE A 85 7.90 -10.59 -10.36
N GLU A 86 8.19 -11.68 -9.64
CA GLU A 86 9.40 -12.47 -9.87
C GLU A 86 9.47 -13.04 -11.29
N PHE A 87 8.36 -13.57 -11.80
CA PHE A 87 8.26 -14.17 -13.14
C PHE A 87 8.05 -13.17 -14.28
N VAL A 88 7.82 -11.89 -13.98
CA VAL A 88 7.62 -10.84 -14.98
C VAL A 88 8.70 -9.76 -14.79
N PRO A 89 9.90 -9.93 -15.38
CA PRO A 89 11.04 -9.04 -15.14
C PRO A 89 10.78 -7.57 -15.47
N SER A 90 9.91 -7.30 -16.44
CA SER A 90 9.51 -5.93 -16.81
C SER A 90 8.80 -5.19 -15.68
N LEU A 91 8.17 -5.90 -14.74
CA LEU A 91 7.52 -5.28 -13.59
C LEU A 91 8.51 -4.93 -12.48
N LYS A 92 9.64 -5.62 -12.29
CA LYS A 92 10.51 -5.45 -11.11
C LYS A 92 10.86 -3.99 -10.78
N SER A 93 11.25 -3.18 -11.77
CA SER A 93 11.67 -1.79 -11.55
C SER A 93 10.56 -0.85 -11.03
N ASP A 94 9.28 -1.25 -11.15
CA ASP A 94 8.14 -0.47 -10.69
C ASP A 94 7.76 -0.78 -9.23
N TYR A 95 8.29 -1.87 -8.66
CA TYR A 95 7.91 -2.40 -7.35
C TYR A 95 9.05 -2.41 -6.32
N GLU A 96 10.26 -1.99 -6.71
CA GLU A 96 11.34 -1.69 -5.76
C GLU A 96 10.94 -0.47 -4.90
N ILE A 97 10.99 -0.64 -3.57
CA ILE A 97 10.60 0.36 -2.55
C ILE A 97 11.84 1.04 -2.00
#